data_AF-A0A7X0JWT8-F1
#
_entry.id   AF-A0A7X0JWT8-F1
#
_cell.length_a   1.000
_cell.length_b   1.000
_cell.length_c   1.000
_cell.angle_alpha   90.00
_cell.angle_beta   90.00
_cell.angle_gamma   90.00
#
_symmetry.space_group_name_H-M   'P 1'
#
loop_
_entity.id
_entity.type
_entity.pdbx_description
1 polymer ?
#
loop_
_entity_poly.entity_id
_entity_poly.type
_entity_poly.pdbx_seq_one_letter_code
_entity_poly.pdbx_strand_id
1 'polypeptide(L)'
;MSLSSPETVESKVNLLGLSQQKLEAFFEEMGEKRFRAAQVLKWIHQMGVDSFDEMTNISKALRAKLSEKAEITAPELIQQFDSADGTRKFLIRVTGGSAIETVFIPDGERGTLCVSSQVGCSLDCSFCSTGKQGFNRDLSAAEIIGQVWIAAKSFGQFGEDRPRKITNVVMMGMGEPLLNFDNVVDSMNLMMHDNCYGISKRRVTLSTSGVVPALDKLDGLTDACLAISLHAPNDELRNELVPINKKYPIAMLLDSAKRYIDNLPDNRRKITIEYTLIDQVNDRPEHARELAQLLRDIPVKINLIPFNPFPMSDYKRVSNNSLRRFQDIMTQEGYITTVRTTRGDDIDAACGQLAGSVNDRTRRSQRYQEQAVRIINNA
;
A
#
# COMPACT_ATOMS: atom_id res chain seq x y z
N MET A 1 -12.98 -42.16 -34.11
CA MET A 1 -13.65 -40.99 -33.51
C MET A 1 -13.64 -41.18 -32.01
N SER A 2 -12.79 -40.46 -31.29
CA SER A 2 -12.86 -40.29 -29.84
C SER A 2 -12.46 -38.85 -29.57
N LEU A 3 -13.46 -37.97 -29.54
CA LEU A 3 -13.29 -36.59 -29.11
C LEU A 3 -13.08 -36.64 -27.58
N SER A 4 -11.83 -36.55 -27.14
CA SER A 4 -11.53 -36.27 -25.73
C SER A 4 -12.06 -34.88 -25.40
N SER A 5 -12.97 -34.82 -24.43
CA SER A 5 -13.50 -33.58 -23.89
C SER A 5 -12.34 -32.75 -23.30
N PRO A 6 -12.35 -31.41 -23.43
CA PRO A 6 -11.35 -30.59 -22.76
C PRO A 6 -11.53 -30.74 -21.25
N GLU A 7 -10.53 -31.32 -20.58
CA GLU A 7 -10.45 -31.29 -19.12
C GLU A 7 -10.51 -29.84 -18.67
N THR A 8 -11.57 -29.50 -17.94
CA THR A 8 -11.67 -28.25 -17.21
C THR A 8 -10.67 -28.36 -16.06
N VAL A 9 -9.48 -27.78 -16.23
CA VAL A 9 -8.52 -27.66 -15.14
C VAL A 9 -9.13 -26.73 -14.10
N GLU A 10 -9.69 -27.30 -13.04
CA GLU A 10 -10.12 -26.55 -11.86
C GLU A 10 -8.92 -25.72 -11.37
N SER A 11 -9.07 -24.39 -11.35
CA SER A 11 -8.00 -23.51 -10.89
C SER A 11 -7.81 -23.69 -9.38
N LYS A 12 -6.60 -24.07 -8.96
CA LYS A 12 -6.25 -24.21 -7.55
C LYS A 12 -6.45 -22.90 -6.78
N VAL A 13 -6.85 -23.01 -5.52
CA VAL A 13 -6.98 -21.87 -4.62
C VAL A 13 -5.61 -21.50 -4.06
N ASN A 14 -5.15 -20.28 -4.31
CA ASN A 14 -3.89 -19.80 -3.74
C ASN A 14 -4.08 -19.36 -2.27
N LEU A 15 -3.53 -20.13 -1.34
CA LEU A 15 -3.71 -19.94 0.10
C LEU A 15 -2.92 -18.76 0.65
N LEU A 16 -1.93 -18.25 -0.08
CA LEU A 16 -1.04 -17.17 0.37
C LEU A 16 -1.83 -15.91 0.79
N GLY A 17 -2.94 -15.63 0.11
CA GLY A 17 -3.78 -14.44 0.33
C GLY A 17 -5.03 -14.66 1.18
N LEU A 18 -5.31 -15.88 1.65
CA LEU A 18 -6.55 -16.14 2.39
C LEU A 18 -6.41 -15.69 3.85
N SER A 19 -7.28 -14.78 4.28
CA SER A 19 -7.42 -14.45 5.71
C SER A 19 -7.84 -15.70 6.51
N GLN A 20 -7.61 -15.68 7.83
CA GLN A 20 -7.93 -16.84 8.68
C GLN A 20 -9.37 -17.34 8.49
N GLN A 21 -10.34 -16.42 8.44
CA GLN A 21 -11.75 -16.76 8.28
C GLN A 21 -12.01 -17.44 6.92
N LYS A 22 -11.41 -16.93 5.84
CA LYS A 22 -11.53 -17.52 4.51
C LYS A 22 -10.84 -18.88 4.43
N LEU A 23 -9.69 -19.05 5.08
CA LEU A 23 -8.99 -20.32 5.14
C LEU A 23 -9.72 -21.35 6.02
N GLU A 24 -10.34 -20.94 7.11
CA GLU A 24 -11.23 -21.79 7.92
C GLU A 24 -12.39 -22.31 7.08
N ALA A 25 -13.08 -21.43 6.34
CA ALA A 25 -14.16 -21.82 5.44
C ALA A 25 -13.69 -22.80 4.35
N PHE A 26 -12.50 -22.56 3.77
CA PHE A 26 -11.89 -23.48 2.80
C PHE A 26 -11.64 -24.88 3.37
N PHE A 27 -11.16 -24.99 4.62
CA PHE A 27 -10.99 -26.29 5.27
C PHE A 27 -12.33 -26.98 5.55
N GLU A 28 -13.36 -26.23 5.98
CA GLU A 28 -14.69 -26.80 6.21
C GLU A 28 -15.32 -27.37 4.94
N GLU A 29 -15.20 -26.66 3.82
CA GLU A 29 -15.70 -27.10 2.51
C GLU A 29 -15.06 -28.43 2.06
N MET A 30 -13.81 -28.69 2.47
CA MET A 30 -13.11 -29.94 2.21
C MET A 30 -13.37 -31.05 3.26
N GLY A 31 -14.25 -30.80 4.23
CA GLY A 31 -14.57 -31.72 5.33
C GLY A 31 -13.48 -31.82 6.40
N GLU A 32 -12.63 -30.81 6.52
CA GLU A 32 -11.54 -30.75 7.50
C GLU A 32 -11.88 -29.79 8.66
N LYS A 33 -11.18 -29.94 9.78
CA LYS A 33 -11.43 -29.12 10.99
C LYS A 33 -10.85 -27.70 10.84
N ARG A 34 -11.60 -26.67 11.27
CA ARG A 34 -11.19 -25.25 11.22
C ARG A 34 -9.79 -24.95 11.74
N PHE A 35 -9.36 -25.61 12.83
CA PHE A 35 -8.05 -25.33 13.44
C PHE A 35 -6.85 -25.59 12.50
N ARG A 36 -7.04 -26.35 11.41
CA ARG A 36 -6.01 -26.56 10.38
C ARG A 36 -5.58 -25.27 9.71
N ALA A 37 -6.47 -24.27 9.63
CA ALA A 37 -6.16 -22.95 9.10
C ALA A 37 -4.97 -22.30 9.83
N ALA A 38 -5.00 -22.30 11.17
CA ALA A 38 -3.92 -21.73 11.98
C ALA A 38 -2.58 -22.45 11.76
N GLN A 39 -2.58 -23.76 11.52
CA GLN A 39 -1.36 -24.51 11.24
C GLN A 39 -0.76 -24.11 9.88
N VAL A 40 -1.60 -24.04 8.84
CA VAL A 40 -1.15 -23.67 7.49
C VAL A 40 -0.69 -22.22 7.43
N LEU A 41 -1.39 -21.28 8.09
CA LEU A 41 -0.95 -19.88 8.17
C LEU A 41 0.46 -19.73 8.74
N LYS A 42 0.78 -20.47 9.82
CA LYS A 42 2.13 -20.46 10.41
C LYS A 42 3.18 -20.97 9.43
N TRP A 43 2.91 -22.08 8.74
CA TRP A 43 3.84 -22.61 7.74
C TRP A 43 4.12 -21.59 6.63
N ILE A 44 3.07 -20.96 6.09
CA ILE A 44 3.21 -20.00 5.00
C ILE A 44 3.95 -18.73 5.46
N HIS A 45 3.48 -18.11 6.54
CA HIS A 45 3.86 -16.73 6.88
C HIS A 45 4.90 -16.61 8.00
N GLN A 46 5.10 -17.63 8.83
CA GLN A 46 6.17 -17.65 9.85
C GLN A 46 7.36 -18.47 9.38
N MET A 47 7.11 -19.60 8.73
CA MET A 47 8.17 -20.50 8.26
C MET A 47 8.57 -20.27 6.80
N GLY A 48 7.79 -19.49 6.03
CA GLY A 48 8.11 -19.18 4.65
C GLY A 48 8.00 -20.38 3.70
N VAL A 49 7.19 -21.38 4.07
CA VAL A 49 7.02 -22.63 3.30
C VAL A 49 5.96 -22.43 2.21
N ASP A 50 6.32 -22.78 0.98
CA ASP A 50 5.46 -22.76 -0.21
C ASP A 50 5.11 -24.17 -0.73
N SER A 51 5.62 -25.24 -0.10
CA SER A 51 5.26 -26.63 -0.39
C SER A 51 4.52 -27.30 0.76
N PHE A 52 3.38 -27.93 0.45
CA PHE A 52 2.62 -28.70 1.45
C PHE A 52 3.44 -29.87 2.02
N ASP A 53 4.37 -30.44 1.27
CA ASP A 53 5.16 -31.60 1.71
C ASP A 53 6.07 -31.30 2.90
N GLU A 54 6.44 -30.03 3.10
CA GLU A 54 7.27 -29.59 4.21
C GLU A 54 6.49 -29.40 5.52
N MET A 55 5.15 -29.42 5.47
CA MET A 55 4.28 -29.21 6.63
C MET A 55 4.18 -30.48 7.50
N THR A 56 5.23 -30.76 8.28
CA THR A 56 5.41 -32.04 9.01
C THR A 56 4.33 -32.35 10.06
N ASN A 57 3.65 -31.33 10.59
CA ASN A 57 2.54 -31.49 11.54
C ASN A 57 1.15 -31.65 10.88
N ILE A 58 1.13 -31.77 9.54
CA ILE A 58 -0.06 -32.04 8.73
C ILE A 58 0.02 -33.48 8.19
N SER A 59 -1.08 -34.23 8.30
CA SER A 59 -1.12 -35.63 7.86
C SER A 59 -0.85 -35.74 6.36
N LYS A 60 -0.24 -36.85 5.93
CA LYS A 60 0.03 -37.09 4.49
C LYS A 60 -1.24 -37.02 3.65
N ALA A 61 -2.36 -37.53 4.16
CA ALA A 61 -3.65 -37.49 3.48
C ALA A 61 -4.15 -36.05 3.25
N LEU A 62 -4.01 -35.16 4.25
CA LEU A 62 -4.41 -33.77 4.11
C LEU A 62 -3.45 -32.99 3.19
N ARG A 63 -2.15 -33.27 3.24
CA ARG A 63 -1.18 -32.68 2.30
C ARG A 63 -1.52 -33.04 0.85
N ALA A 64 -1.86 -34.31 0.58
CA ALA A 64 -2.29 -34.73 -0.75
C ALA A 64 -3.55 -33.99 -1.24
N LYS A 65 -4.59 -33.88 -0.39
CA LYS A 65 -5.80 -33.10 -0.72
C LYS A 65 -5.49 -31.62 -1.01
N LEU A 66 -4.61 -31.01 -0.22
CA LEU A 66 -4.20 -29.62 -0.42
C LEU A 66 -3.47 -29.46 -1.75
N SER A 67 -2.56 -30.38 -2.10
CA SER A 67 -1.85 -30.35 -3.39
C SER A 67 -2.79 -30.48 -4.60
N GLU A 68 -3.95 -31.12 -4.46
CA GLU A 68 -4.97 -31.21 -5.51
C GLU A 68 -5.78 -29.91 -5.65
N LYS A 69 -6.21 -29.32 -4.53
CA LYS A 69 -7.19 -28.21 -4.50
C LYS A 69 -6.58 -26.81 -4.35
N ALA A 70 -5.35 -26.72 -3.89
CA ALA A 70 -4.74 -25.48 -3.47
C ALA A 70 -3.26 -25.37 -3.87
N GLU A 71 -2.74 -24.15 -3.76
CA GLU A 71 -1.34 -23.83 -3.98
C GLU A 71 -0.89 -22.70 -3.04
N ILE A 72 0.41 -22.49 -2.94
CA ILE A 72 1.01 -21.37 -2.23
C ILE A 72 2.01 -20.72 -3.19
N THR A 73 1.53 -19.73 -3.95
CA THR A 73 2.34 -19.11 -5.00
C THR A 73 2.48 -17.62 -4.73
N ALA A 74 3.69 -17.18 -4.41
CA ALA A 74 4.01 -15.76 -4.37
C ALA A 74 4.24 -15.22 -5.79
N PRO A 75 4.05 -13.90 -6.02
CA PRO A 75 4.47 -13.25 -7.25
C PRO A 75 5.96 -13.45 -7.56
N GLU A 76 6.34 -13.33 -8.84
CA GLU A 76 7.73 -13.51 -9.26
C GLU A 76 8.54 -12.23 -8.97
N LEU A 77 9.65 -12.35 -8.25
CA LEU A 77 10.63 -11.27 -8.13
C LEU A 77 11.44 -11.18 -9.43
N ILE A 78 11.25 -10.09 -10.19
CA ILE A 78 12.02 -9.83 -11.41
C ILE A 78 13.41 -9.33 -11.05
N GLN A 79 13.47 -8.32 -10.18
CA GLN A 79 14.72 -7.63 -9.86
C GLN A 79 14.67 -7.00 -8.46
N GLN A 80 15.84 -6.90 -7.84
CA GLN A 80 16.06 -6.20 -6.58
C GLN A 80 17.10 -5.09 -6.79
N PHE A 81 16.86 -3.93 -6.19
CA PHE A 81 17.76 -2.78 -6.19
C PHE A 81 18.04 -2.36 -4.75
N ASP A 82 19.31 -2.15 -4.42
CA ASP A 82 19.77 -1.74 -3.10
C ASP A 82 20.39 -0.34 -3.20
N SER A 83 19.82 0.61 -2.47
CA SER A 83 20.30 1.99 -2.34
C SER A 83 21.46 2.08 -1.35
N ALA A 84 22.33 3.08 -1.52
CA ALA A 84 23.39 3.39 -0.56
C ALA A 84 22.86 3.71 0.86
N ASP A 85 21.61 4.17 0.99
CA ASP A 85 20.99 4.49 2.28
C ASP A 85 20.33 3.28 2.97
N GLY A 86 20.50 2.08 2.40
CA GLY A 86 19.92 0.82 2.86
C GLY A 86 18.48 0.55 2.37
N THR A 87 17.86 1.49 1.67
CA THR A 87 16.55 1.27 1.03
C THR A 87 16.67 0.17 -0.02
N ARG A 88 15.69 -0.74 -0.05
CA ARG A 88 15.65 -1.83 -1.02
C ARG A 88 14.35 -1.78 -1.81
N LYS A 89 14.44 -1.70 -3.13
CA LYS A 89 13.30 -1.78 -4.04
C LYS A 89 13.21 -3.15 -4.68
N PHE A 90 12.01 -3.70 -4.75
CA PHE A 90 11.69 -4.95 -5.41
C PHE A 90 10.78 -4.67 -6.61
N LEU A 91 11.16 -5.17 -7.78
CA LEU A 91 10.32 -5.18 -8.97
C LEU A 91 9.70 -6.57 -9.11
N ILE A 92 8.37 -6.64 -9.05
CA ILE A 92 7.62 -7.89 -8.90
C ILE A 92 6.66 -8.05 -10.07
N ARG A 93 6.75 -9.19 -10.78
CA ARG A 93 5.78 -9.56 -11.82
C ARG A 93 4.51 -10.07 -11.20
N VAL A 94 3.39 -9.56 -11.68
CA VAL A 94 2.05 -9.95 -11.26
C VAL A 94 1.29 -10.60 -12.42
N THR A 95 0.17 -11.28 -12.12
CA THR A 95 -0.62 -11.97 -13.14
C THR A 95 -1.03 -11.02 -14.28
N GLY A 96 -0.95 -11.49 -15.53
CA GLY A 96 -1.17 -10.64 -16.71
C GLY A 96 0.08 -9.89 -17.19
N GLY A 97 1.25 -10.15 -16.61
CA GLY A 97 2.56 -9.76 -17.15
C GLY A 97 3.03 -8.35 -16.79
N SER A 98 2.21 -7.55 -16.11
CA SER A 98 2.60 -6.25 -15.57
C SER A 98 3.55 -6.43 -14.37
N ALA A 99 4.25 -5.35 -13.99
CA ALA A 99 5.11 -5.33 -12.83
C ALA A 99 4.75 -4.19 -11.86
N ILE A 100 4.81 -4.48 -10.57
CA ILE A 100 4.63 -3.52 -9.47
C ILE A 100 5.93 -3.37 -8.70
N GLU A 101 6.00 -2.33 -7.88
CA GLU A 101 7.14 -2.09 -7.00
C GLU A 101 6.77 -2.19 -5.52
N THR A 102 7.71 -2.68 -4.72
CA THR A 102 7.65 -2.70 -3.25
C THR A 102 8.95 -2.13 -2.72
N VAL A 103 8.90 -1.32 -1.66
CA VAL A 103 10.09 -0.64 -1.12
C VAL A 103 10.25 -0.89 0.37
N PHE A 104 11.40 -1.40 0.78
CA PHE A 104 11.80 -1.49 2.18
C PHE A 104 12.68 -0.29 2.56
N ILE A 105 12.34 0.38 3.66
CA ILE A 105 13.01 1.58 4.16
C ILE A 105 13.50 1.32 5.59
N PRO A 106 14.82 1.19 5.83
CA PRO A 106 15.37 1.02 7.18
C PRO A 106 15.57 2.35 7.90
N ASP A 107 15.33 2.39 9.21
CA ASP A 107 15.47 3.57 10.06
C ASP A 107 15.84 3.12 11.48
N GLY A 108 17.14 2.99 11.76
CA GLY A 108 17.64 2.36 12.99
C GLY A 108 17.14 0.93 13.13
N GLU A 109 16.44 0.62 14.22
CA GLU A 109 15.83 -0.69 14.47
C GLU A 109 14.48 -0.88 13.74
N ARG A 110 13.94 0.17 13.14
CA ARG A 110 12.66 0.13 12.43
C ARG A 110 12.89 -0.17 10.96
N GLY A 111 12.21 -1.17 10.42
CA GLY A 111 12.09 -1.39 8.97
C GLY A 111 10.65 -1.24 8.51
N THR A 112 10.43 -0.39 7.51
CA THR A 112 9.09 -0.12 6.94
C THR A 112 9.00 -0.65 5.52
N LEU A 113 8.02 -1.50 5.25
CA LEU A 113 7.72 -1.98 3.91
C LEU A 113 6.56 -1.19 3.30
N CYS A 114 6.80 -0.58 2.15
CA CYS A 114 5.82 0.12 1.33
C CYS A 114 5.26 -0.86 0.29
N VAL A 115 3.96 -1.15 0.39
CA VAL A 115 3.27 -2.20 -0.37
C VAL A 115 2.29 -1.57 -1.36
N SER A 116 2.28 -2.10 -2.58
CA SER A 116 1.36 -1.73 -3.66
C SER A 116 0.04 -2.50 -3.54
N SER A 117 -1.06 -1.87 -3.96
CA SER A 117 -2.42 -2.41 -3.91
C SER A 117 -3.06 -2.60 -5.28
N GLN A 118 -2.57 -1.92 -6.32
CA GLN A 118 -3.08 -2.02 -7.68
C GLN A 118 -1.93 -1.98 -8.70
N VAL A 119 -2.22 -2.38 -9.93
CA VAL A 119 -1.33 -2.15 -11.08
C VAL A 119 -1.68 -0.81 -11.71
N GLY A 120 -0.88 0.20 -11.41
CA GLY A 120 -1.20 1.61 -11.71
C GLY A 120 -2.18 2.21 -10.70
N CYS A 121 -2.76 3.38 -11.01
CA CYS A 121 -3.75 4.03 -10.15
C CYS A 121 -4.74 4.87 -10.97
N SER A 122 -6.04 4.71 -10.71
CA SER A 122 -7.09 5.40 -11.47
C SER A 122 -7.28 6.87 -11.06
N LEU A 123 -6.82 7.28 -9.87
CA LEU A 123 -7.14 8.57 -9.25
C LEU A 123 -6.51 9.82 -9.89
N ASP A 124 -5.46 9.65 -10.71
CA ASP A 124 -4.84 10.74 -11.49
C ASP A 124 -4.35 11.94 -10.65
N CYS A 125 -3.82 11.69 -9.45
CA CYS A 125 -3.19 12.75 -8.65
C CYS A 125 -2.04 13.37 -9.47
N SER A 126 -2.06 14.69 -9.64
CA SER A 126 -1.20 15.39 -10.61
C SER A 126 0.29 15.28 -10.31
N PHE A 127 0.64 15.07 -9.03
CA PHE A 127 1.99 14.95 -8.48
C PHE A 127 2.43 13.48 -8.27
N CYS A 128 1.73 12.49 -8.84
CA CYS A 128 2.04 11.07 -8.65
C CYS A 128 2.43 10.39 -9.98
N SER A 129 3.62 9.77 -10.04
CA SER A 129 4.09 9.02 -11.23
C SER A 129 3.13 7.88 -11.58
N THR A 130 2.69 7.10 -10.60
CA THR A 130 1.75 5.98 -10.78
C THR A 130 0.43 6.43 -11.42
N GLY A 131 -0.08 7.62 -11.08
CA GLY A 131 -1.31 8.16 -11.67
C GLY A 131 -1.19 8.45 -13.18
N LYS A 132 0.01 8.83 -13.64
CA LYS A 132 0.31 9.13 -15.05
C LYS A 132 0.39 7.89 -15.93
N GLN A 133 0.74 6.75 -15.35
CA GLN A 133 0.81 5.46 -16.05
C GLN A 133 -0.56 4.85 -16.32
N GLY A 134 -1.62 5.41 -15.74
CA GLY A 134 -2.97 4.88 -15.86
C GLY A 134 -3.23 3.72 -14.92
N PHE A 135 -4.19 2.87 -15.29
CA PHE A 135 -4.67 1.78 -14.44
C PHE A 135 -4.90 0.53 -15.29
N ASN A 136 -4.58 -0.62 -14.73
CA ASN A 136 -4.87 -1.91 -15.34
C ASN A 136 -5.89 -2.73 -14.53
N ARG A 137 -5.55 -3.11 -13.30
CA ARG A 137 -6.37 -3.95 -12.42
C ARG A 137 -5.96 -3.84 -10.96
N ASP A 138 -6.83 -4.34 -10.10
CA ASP A 138 -6.55 -4.59 -8.69
C ASP A 138 -5.62 -5.79 -8.52
N LEU A 139 -4.78 -5.75 -7.48
CA LEU A 139 -3.99 -6.90 -7.05
C LEU A 139 -4.85 -7.85 -6.21
N SER A 140 -4.66 -9.15 -6.36
CA SER A 140 -5.26 -10.12 -5.43
C SER A 140 -4.62 -10.01 -4.05
N ALA A 141 -5.29 -10.53 -3.01
CA ALA A 141 -4.71 -10.60 -1.67
C ALA A 141 -3.36 -11.34 -1.66
N ALA A 142 -3.21 -12.41 -2.46
CA ALA A 142 -1.96 -13.16 -2.60
C ALA A 142 -0.83 -12.31 -3.20
N GLU A 143 -1.17 -11.42 -4.14
CA GLU A 143 -0.19 -10.47 -4.73
C GLU A 143 0.18 -9.34 -3.77
N ILE A 144 -0.74 -8.89 -2.91
CA ILE A 144 -0.47 -7.86 -1.90
C ILE A 144 0.40 -8.43 -0.77
N ILE A 145 -0.05 -9.49 -0.11
CA ILE A 145 0.71 -10.10 0.98
C ILE A 145 1.99 -10.80 0.49
N GLY A 146 2.00 -11.24 -0.77
CA GLY A 146 3.19 -11.78 -1.44
C GLY A 146 4.35 -10.79 -1.47
N GLN A 147 4.10 -9.48 -1.52
CA GLN A 147 5.16 -8.47 -1.40
C GLN A 147 5.85 -8.52 -0.03
N VAL A 148 5.08 -8.71 1.05
CA VAL A 148 5.63 -8.91 2.41
C VAL A 148 6.41 -10.22 2.48
N TRP A 149 5.87 -11.29 1.86
CA TRP A 149 6.52 -12.59 1.84
C TRP A 149 7.86 -12.57 1.09
N ILE A 150 7.92 -11.94 -0.09
CA ILE A 150 9.15 -11.78 -0.88
C ILE A 150 10.19 -10.97 -0.10
N ALA A 151 9.79 -9.85 0.51
CA ALA A 151 10.68 -9.03 1.31
C ALA A 151 11.20 -9.80 2.55
N ALA A 152 10.33 -10.51 3.26
CA ALA A 152 10.70 -11.34 4.41
C ALA A 152 11.68 -12.45 4.01
N LYS A 153 11.47 -13.10 2.86
CA LYS A 153 12.37 -14.10 2.28
C LYS A 153 13.74 -13.49 1.98
N SER A 154 13.78 -12.33 1.33
CA SER A 154 15.02 -11.60 0.98
C SER A 154 15.86 -11.24 2.21
N PHE A 155 15.23 -11.04 3.38
CA PHE A 155 15.92 -10.78 4.64
C PHE A 155 16.19 -12.01 5.51
N GLY A 156 15.80 -13.21 5.07
CA GLY A 156 15.91 -14.43 5.89
C GLY A 156 15.11 -14.35 7.19
N GLN A 157 13.97 -13.66 7.17
CA GLN A 157 13.14 -13.38 8.36
C GLN A 157 12.29 -14.60 8.79
N PHE A 158 12.17 -15.63 7.96
CA PHE A 158 11.35 -16.81 8.25
C PHE A 158 12.06 -17.84 9.14
N GLY A 159 11.29 -18.44 10.05
CA GLY A 159 11.75 -19.43 11.02
C GLY A 159 11.76 -18.91 12.45
N GLU A 160 11.95 -19.84 13.39
CA GLU A 160 12.06 -19.54 14.82
C GLU A 160 13.34 -18.72 15.08
N ASP A 161 13.26 -17.77 16.02
CA ASP A 161 14.37 -16.91 16.47
C ASP A 161 15.06 -16.05 15.39
N ARG A 162 14.43 -15.84 14.23
CA ARG A 162 14.94 -14.92 13.21
C ARG A 162 14.67 -13.46 13.56
N PRO A 163 15.63 -12.54 13.31
CA PRO A 163 15.42 -11.13 13.53
C PRO A 163 14.35 -10.58 12.58
N ARG A 164 13.34 -9.90 13.13
CA ARG A 164 12.31 -9.23 12.33
C ARG A 164 12.89 -7.94 11.74
N LYS A 165 13.08 -7.91 10.42
CA LYS A 165 13.46 -6.70 9.67
C LYS A 165 12.25 -5.84 9.33
N ILE A 166 11.15 -6.46 8.93
CA ILE A 166 9.91 -5.77 8.61
C ILE A 166 9.13 -5.57 9.90
N THR A 167 9.15 -4.35 10.42
CA THR A 167 8.49 -3.97 11.67
C THR A 167 7.24 -3.11 11.46
N ASN A 168 7.11 -2.52 10.27
CA ASN A 168 6.03 -1.64 9.84
C ASN A 168 5.66 -1.97 8.40
N VAL A 169 4.38 -1.81 8.06
CA VAL A 169 3.89 -1.86 6.68
C VAL A 169 3.03 -0.63 6.41
N VAL A 170 3.21 -0.03 5.24
CA VAL A 170 2.39 1.09 4.77
C VAL A 170 1.82 0.78 3.40
N MET A 171 0.52 0.97 3.22
CA MET A 171 -0.18 0.86 1.93
C MET A 171 -0.03 2.20 1.18
N MET A 172 1.21 2.52 0.80
CA MET A 172 1.60 3.75 0.12
C MET A 172 2.40 3.48 -1.17
N GLY A 173 2.34 2.24 -1.68
CA GLY A 173 2.92 1.86 -2.96
C GLY A 173 2.05 2.34 -4.13
N MET A 174 1.96 1.52 -5.17
CA MET A 174 1.12 1.78 -6.33
C MET A 174 -0.36 1.49 -6.02
N GLY A 175 -1.26 2.41 -6.40
CA GLY A 175 -2.71 2.23 -6.29
C GLY A 175 -3.39 2.93 -5.12
N GLU A 176 -4.71 3.05 -5.19
CA GLU A 176 -5.58 3.50 -4.09
C GLU A 176 -6.12 2.27 -3.34
N PRO A 177 -5.68 2.02 -2.08
CA PRO A 177 -6.06 0.80 -1.36
C PRO A 177 -7.57 0.64 -1.17
N LEU A 178 -8.32 1.73 -0.99
CA LEU A 178 -9.76 1.66 -0.79
C LEU A 178 -10.57 1.33 -2.06
N LEU A 179 -9.95 1.42 -3.25
CA LEU A 179 -10.55 0.91 -4.48
C LEU A 179 -10.34 -0.59 -4.66
N ASN A 180 -9.37 -1.19 -3.95
CA ASN A 180 -9.13 -2.63 -3.89
C ASN A 180 -9.47 -3.20 -2.49
N PHE A 181 -10.68 -2.90 -2.02
CA PHE A 181 -11.08 -3.00 -0.62
C PHE A 181 -10.84 -4.39 -0.01
N ASP A 182 -11.47 -5.44 -0.56
CA ASP A 182 -11.46 -6.77 0.06
C ASP A 182 -10.05 -7.38 0.14
N ASN A 183 -9.28 -7.29 -0.95
CA ASN A 183 -7.93 -7.83 -1.00
C ASN A 183 -6.97 -7.10 -0.05
N VAL A 184 -7.13 -5.78 0.09
CA VAL A 184 -6.34 -4.96 1.00
C VAL A 184 -6.67 -5.29 2.45
N VAL A 185 -7.95 -5.38 2.81
CA VAL A 185 -8.40 -5.70 4.18
C VAL A 185 -7.90 -7.08 4.59
N ASP A 186 -8.06 -8.10 3.74
CA ASP A 186 -7.53 -9.45 4.01
C ASP A 186 -6.01 -9.42 4.25
N SER A 187 -5.27 -8.71 3.39
CA SER A 187 -3.81 -8.65 3.47
C SER A 187 -3.33 -7.91 4.71
N MET A 188 -3.94 -6.79 5.07
CA MET A 188 -3.61 -6.07 6.31
C MET A 188 -3.89 -6.93 7.54
N ASN A 189 -5.01 -7.66 7.54
CA ASN A 189 -5.33 -8.56 8.64
C ASN A 189 -4.31 -9.69 8.74
N LEU A 190 -3.84 -10.27 7.62
CA LEU A 190 -2.72 -11.22 7.60
C LEU A 190 -1.40 -10.61 8.11
N MET A 191 -1.08 -9.36 7.76
CA MET A 191 0.11 -8.66 8.28
C MET A 191 0.07 -8.55 9.81
N MET A 192 -1.10 -8.32 10.38
CA MET A 192 -1.27 -8.13 11.83
C MET A 192 -1.48 -9.43 12.61
N HIS A 193 -1.80 -10.52 11.94
CA HIS A 193 -2.22 -11.76 12.58
C HIS A 193 -1.07 -12.48 13.30
N ASP A 194 -1.33 -12.98 14.52
CA ASP A 194 -0.31 -13.63 15.38
C ASP A 194 0.21 -14.96 14.83
N ASN A 195 -0.61 -15.68 14.05
CA ASN A 195 -0.19 -16.89 13.32
C ASN A 195 0.49 -16.57 11.99
N CYS A 196 0.70 -15.28 11.68
CA CYS A 196 1.38 -14.80 10.49
C CYS A 196 2.54 -13.91 10.92
N TYR A 197 2.62 -12.66 10.44
CA TYR A 197 3.73 -11.75 10.72
C TYR A 197 3.64 -11.09 12.11
N GLY A 198 2.45 -11.03 12.72
CA GLY A 198 2.21 -10.44 14.04
C GLY A 198 2.71 -9.00 14.14
N ILE A 199 2.53 -8.20 13.07
CA ILE A 199 2.90 -6.78 13.07
C ILE A 199 1.86 -6.02 13.88
N SER A 200 2.30 -5.17 14.79
CA SER A 200 1.38 -4.38 15.61
C SER A 200 0.38 -3.60 14.75
N LYS A 201 -0.88 -3.57 15.18
CA LYS A 201 -1.95 -2.75 14.60
C LYS A 201 -1.59 -1.26 14.48
N ARG A 202 -0.69 -0.78 15.35
CA ARG A 202 -0.15 0.60 15.32
C ARG A 202 0.95 0.82 14.26
N ARG A 203 1.40 -0.24 13.60
CA ARG A 203 2.54 -0.27 12.67
C ARG A 203 2.15 -0.70 11.25
N VAL A 204 0.89 -1.11 11.03
CA VAL A 204 0.28 -1.27 9.71
C VAL A 204 -0.57 -0.03 9.42
N THR A 205 -0.27 0.70 8.35
CA THR A 205 -0.97 1.96 8.01
C THR A 205 -1.58 1.88 6.62
N LEU A 206 -2.89 2.09 6.53
CA LEU A 206 -3.58 2.32 5.27
C LEU A 206 -3.52 3.80 4.93
N SER A 207 -3.05 4.15 3.73
CA SER A 207 -3.14 5.51 3.20
C SER A 207 -4.23 5.58 2.15
N THR A 208 -5.04 6.64 2.16
CA THR A 208 -6.09 6.84 1.16
C THR A 208 -6.18 8.30 0.70
N SER A 209 -6.51 8.49 -0.58
CA SER A 209 -6.87 9.79 -1.16
C SER A 209 -8.33 10.18 -0.88
N GLY A 210 -9.13 9.29 -0.30
CA GLY A 210 -10.45 9.61 0.22
C GLY A 210 -11.62 9.03 -0.54
N VAL A 211 -11.66 7.70 -0.71
CA VAL A 211 -12.86 7.00 -1.18
C VAL A 211 -13.84 6.81 -0.01
N VAL A 212 -14.61 7.87 0.32
CA VAL A 212 -15.42 7.94 1.54
C VAL A 212 -16.33 6.72 1.78
N PRO A 213 -17.13 6.23 0.80
CA PRO A 213 -17.99 5.07 1.05
C PRO A 213 -17.24 3.77 1.33
N ALA A 214 -15.98 3.66 0.92
CA ALA A 214 -15.13 2.53 1.25
C ALA A 214 -14.46 2.73 2.62
N LEU A 215 -14.08 3.96 2.96
CA LEU A 215 -13.54 4.28 4.29
C LEU A 215 -14.55 3.99 5.39
N ASP A 216 -15.82 4.37 5.21
CA ASP A 216 -16.90 4.09 6.16
C ASP A 216 -17.12 2.56 6.36
N LYS A 217 -16.76 1.72 5.38
CA LYS A 217 -16.86 0.25 5.49
C LYS A 217 -15.72 -0.39 6.26
N LEU A 218 -14.60 0.30 6.50
CA LEU A 218 -13.45 -0.30 7.22
C LEU A 218 -13.78 -0.60 8.67
N ASP A 219 -14.76 0.11 9.24
CA ASP A 219 -15.15 -0.04 10.63
C ASP A 219 -15.58 -1.48 10.94
N GLY A 220 -15.06 -2.03 12.03
CA GLY A 220 -15.26 -3.43 12.44
C GLY A 220 -14.52 -4.48 11.58
N LEU A 221 -13.88 -4.12 10.47
CA LEU A 221 -13.16 -5.08 9.60
C LEU A 221 -11.65 -5.10 9.84
N THR A 222 -11.07 -3.99 10.29
CA THR A 222 -9.64 -3.89 10.57
C THR A 222 -9.34 -2.82 11.61
N ASP A 223 -8.24 -3.02 12.33
CA ASP A 223 -7.72 -2.07 13.33
C ASP A 223 -6.43 -1.39 12.83
N ALA A 224 -6.23 -1.27 11.52
CA ALA A 224 -5.04 -0.62 10.97
C ALA A 224 -5.00 0.89 11.27
N CYS A 225 -3.81 1.49 11.32
CA CYS A 225 -3.67 2.94 11.35
C CYS A 225 -4.16 3.57 10.04
N LEU A 226 -4.62 4.81 10.12
CA LEU A 226 -5.08 5.59 8.96
C LEU A 226 -4.16 6.77 8.67
N ALA A 227 -3.80 6.90 7.40
CA ALA A 227 -3.20 8.09 6.82
C ALA A 227 -4.09 8.64 5.72
N ILE A 228 -4.23 9.97 5.66
CA ILE A 228 -4.99 10.68 4.64
C ILE A 228 -4.04 11.47 3.76
N SER A 229 -4.08 11.15 2.46
CA SER A 229 -3.43 11.90 1.38
C SER A 229 -4.22 13.18 1.11
N LEU A 230 -4.00 14.21 1.95
CA LEU A 230 -4.77 15.45 1.94
C LEU A 230 -4.23 16.44 0.89
N HIS A 231 -2.95 16.81 1.02
CA HIS A 231 -2.14 17.57 0.05
C HIS A 231 -2.61 19.00 -0.31
N ALA A 232 -3.69 19.50 0.27
CA ALA A 232 -4.16 20.88 0.10
C ALA A 232 -5.00 21.30 1.31
N PRO A 233 -5.04 22.59 1.66
CA PRO A 233 -5.77 23.09 2.82
C PRO A 233 -7.23 23.47 2.52
N ASN A 234 -7.62 23.53 1.24
CA ASN A 234 -8.94 23.93 0.76
C ASN A 234 -9.36 23.09 -0.46
N ASP A 235 -10.67 23.06 -0.75
CA ASP A 235 -11.24 22.21 -1.80
C ASP A 235 -10.82 22.67 -3.20
N GLU A 236 -10.64 23.98 -3.42
CA GLU A 236 -10.23 24.56 -4.69
C GLU A 236 -8.88 23.98 -5.14
N LEU A 237 -7.86 24.08 -4.29
CA LEU A 237 -6.54 23.53 -4.58
C LEU A 237 -6.55 22.01 -4.60
N ARG A 238 -7.33 21.37 -3.72
CA ARG A 238 -7.41 19.90 -3.68
C ARG A 238 -8.05 19.32 -4.94
N ASN A 239 -9.02 20.02 -5.53
CA ASN A 239 -9.66 19.63 -6.79
C ASN A 239 -8.68 19.58 -7.97
N GLU A 240 -7.60 20.35 -7.93
CA GLU A 240 -6.54 20.34 -8.94
C GLU A 240 -5.52 19.23 -8.68
N LEU A 241 -5.09 19.08 -7.42
CA LEU A 241 -4.02 18.14 -7.05
C LEU A 241 -4.52 16.69 -6.93
N VAL A 242 -5.72 16.50 -6.38
CA VAL A 242 -6.31 15.20 -6.02
C VAL A 242 -7.76 15.15 -6.54
N PRO A 243 -7.97 14.80 -7.82
CA PRO A 243 -9.26 14.98 -8.51
C PRO A 243 -10.48 14.32 -7.85
N ILE A 244 -10.28 13.24 -7.07
CA ILE A 244 -11.37 12.58 -6.32
C ILE A 244 -12.06 13.52 -5.32
N ASN A 245 -11.40 14.62 -4.94
CA ASN A 245 -11.99 15.65 -4.07
C ASN A 245 -13.28 16.25 -4.64
N LYS A 246 -13.41 16.36 -5.96
CA LYS A 246 -14.64 16.85 -6.61
C LYS A 246 -15.86 15.97 -6.32
N LYS A 247 -15.61 14.68 -6.03
CA LYS A 247 -16.65 13.71 -5.66
C LYS A 247 -16.82 13.61 -4.15
N TYR A 248 -15.71 13.62 -3.41
CA TYR A 248 -15.69 13.54 -1.95
C TYR A 248 -14.84 14.69 -1.38
N PRO A 249 -15.46 15.87 -1.12
CA PRO A 249 -14.77 17.05 -0.61
C PRO A 249 -14.09 16.82 0.74
N ILE A 250 -13.16 17.72 1.10
CA ILE A 250 -12.32 17.60 2.30
C ILE A 250 -13.16 17.35 3.57
N ALA A 251 -14.21 18.14 3.78
CA ALA A 251 -15.05 18.01 4.98
C ALA A 251 -15.64 16.59 5.10
N MET A 252 -16.15 16.02 4.00
CA MET A 252 -16.72 14.68 3.97
C MET A 252 -15.67 13.60 4.26
N LEU A 253 -14.47 13.77 3.69
CA LEU A 253 -13.33 12.86 3.92
C LEU A 253 -12.89 12.88 5.38
N LEU A 254 -12.67 14.06 5.94
CA LEU A 254 -12.23 14.22 7.31
C LEU A 254 -13.26 13.71 8.32
N ASP A 255 -14.55 13.91 8.05
CA ASP A 255 -15.63 13.44 8.90
C ASP A 255 -15.73 11.90 8.89
N SER A 256 -15.55 11.26 7.74
CA SER A 256 -15.45 9.79 7.63
C SER A 256 -14.20 9.24 8.33
N ALA A 257 -13.05 9.88 8.14
CA ALA A 257 -11.81 9.48 8.78
C ALA A 257 -11.88 9.62 10.31
N LYS A 258 -12.55 10.67 10.81
CA LYS A 258 -12.81 10.89 12.23
C LYS A 258 -13.68 9.77 12.80
N ARG A 259 -14.80 9.41 12.14
CA ARG A 259 -15.65 8.28 12.56
C ARG A 259 -14.86 6.97 12.67
N TYR A 260 -14.03 6.68 11.67
CA TYR A 260 -13.19 5.47 11.71
C TYR A 260 -12.27 5.46 12.93
N ILE A 261 -11.54 6.55 13.21
CA ILE A 261 -10.64 6.61 14.37
C ILE A 261 -11.38 6.57 15.70
N ASP A 262 -12.53 7.25 15.81
CA ASP A 262 -13.34 7.28 17.04
C ASP A 262 -13.89 5.89 17.39
N ASN A 263 -14.14 5.03 16.40
CA ASN A 263 -14.65 3.67 16.59
C ASN A 263 -13.54 2.64 16.87
N LEU A 264 -12.26 3.01 16.73
CA LEU A 264 -11.17 2.09 17.05
C LEU A 264 -11.07 1.86 18.57
N PRO A 265 -10.70 0.64 19.03
CA PRO A 265 -10.59 0.32 20.46
C PRO A 265 -9.58 1.19 21.25
N ASP A 266 -8.67 1.86 20.55
CA ASP A 266 -7.61 2.68 21.12
C ASP A 266 -7.83 4.16 20.78
N ASN A 267 -8.48 4.88 21.70
CA ASN A 267 -8.86 6.29 21.55
C ASN A 267 -7.67 7.28 21.53
N ARG A 268 -6.43 6.81 21.65
CA ARG A 268 -5.22 7.64 21.53
C ARG A 268 -4.69 7.71 20.11
N ARG A 269 -5.29 6.98 19.17
CA ARG A 269 -4.89 6.99 17.77
C ARG A 269 -5.17 8.35 17.15
N LYS A 270 -4.23 8.79 16.32
CA LYS A 270 -4.33 10.03 15.56
C LYS A 270 -4.27 9.70 14.08
N ILE A 271 -5.03 10.42 13.27
CA ILE A 271 -4.92 10.36 11.81
C ILE A 271 -3.57 10.95 11.42
N THR A 272 -2.87 10.30 10.49
CA THR A 272 -1.68 10.91 9.87
C THR A 272 -2.12 11.68 8.64
N ILE A 273 -1.89 12.99 8.61
CA ILE A 273 -2.11 13.80 7.43
C ILE A 273 -0.83 13.79 6.60
N GLU A 274 -0.87 13.17 5.44
CA GLU A 274 0.21 13.22 4.45
C GLU A 274 0.02 14.46 3.59
N TYR A 275 1.03 15.33 3.55
CA TYR A 275 0.98 16.60 2.83
C TYR A 275 2.23 16.75 1.96
N THR A 276 2.10 16.44 0.67
CA THR A 276 3.16 16.64 -0.32
C THR A 276 3.33 18.12 -0.56
N LEU A 277 4.47 18.66 -0.17
CA LEU A 277 4.79 20.08 -0.24
C LEU A 277 5.49 20.38 -1.57
N ILE A 278 4.83 21.18 -2.40
CA ILE A 278 5.20 21.50 -3.78
C ILE A 278 5.52 22.99 -3.86
N ASP A 279 6.68 23.31 -4.43
CA ASP A 279 7.18 24.68 -4.55
C ASP A 279 6.16 25.60 -5.26
N GLN A 280 5.84 26.73 -4.63
CA GLN A 280 4.94 27.77 -5.12
C GLN A 280 3.48 27.35 -5.37
N VAL A 281 3.09 26.11 -5.05
CA VAL A 281 1.74 25.58 -5.27
C VAL A 281 0.96 25.53 -3.96
N ASN A 282 1.48 24.81 -2.97
CA ASN A 282 0.77 24.54 -1.72
C ASN A 282 1.67 24.74 -0.46
N ASP A 283 2.79 25.47 -0.62
CA ASP A 283 3.86 25.61 0.39
C ASP A 283 3.92 26.98 1.09
N ARG A 284 3.03 27.91 0.72
CA ARG A 284 3.00 29.27 1.26
C ARG A 284 2.49 29.33 2.72
N PRO A 285 2.88 30.35 3.51
CA PRO A 285 2.42 30.51 4.89
C PRO A 285 0.90 30.56 5.08
N GLU A 286 0.17 31.14 4.14
CA GLU A 286 -1.29 31.16 4.13
C GLU A 286 -1.88 29.75 4.12
N HIS A 287 -1.33 28.84 3.29
CA HIS A 287 -1.78 27.45 3.22
C HIS A 287 -1.56 26.69 4.53
N ALA A 288 -0.46 26.97 5.24
CA ALA A 288 -0.23 26.37 6.56
C ALA A 288 -1.29 26.81 7.59
N ARG A 289 -1.66 28.10 7.59
CA ARG A 289 -2.70 28.60 8.51
C ARG A 289 -4.09 28.08 8.16
N GLU A 290 -4.42 28.00 6.87
CA GLU A 290 -5.66 27.38 6.41
C GLU A 290 -5.72 25.90 6.81
N LEU A 291 -4.62 25.16 6.64
CA LEU A 291 -4.52 23.77 7.07
C LEU A 291 -4.72 23.62 8.59
N ALA A 292 -4.11 24.50 9.39
CA ALA A 292 -4.28 24.52 10.83
C ALA A 292 -5.73 24.78 11.26
N GLN A 293 -6.41 25.69 10.56
CA GLN A 293 -7.83 25.97 10.78
C GLN A 293 -8.70 24.78 10.41
N LEU A 294 -8.44 24.16 9.26
CA LEU A 294 -9.18 23.00 8.75
C LEU A 294 -9.12 21.81 9.72
N LEU A 295 -7.96 21.57 10.34
CA LEU A 295 -7.69 20.38 11.15
C LEU A 295 -7.97 20.57 12.65
N ARG A 296 -8.45 21.75 13.07
CA ARG A 296 -8.55 22.18 14.49
C ARG A 296 -9.25 21.16 15.39
N ASP A 297 -10.34 20.58 14.92
CA ASP A 297 -11.22 19.71 15.72
C ASP A 297 -10.95 18.21 15.51
N ILE A 298 -9.81 17.88 14.87
CA ILE A 298 -9.48 16.49 14.50
C ILE A 298 -8.13 16.11 15.11
N PRO A 299 -8.05 14.99 15.86
CA PRO A 299 -6.80 14.54 16.45
C PRO A 299 -5.87 14.00 15.37
N VAL A 300 -4.98 14.87 14.89
CA VAL A 300 -4.05 14.55 13.80
C VAL A 300 -2.58 14.73 14.18
N LYS A 301 -1.72 14.12 13.39
CA LYS A 301 -0.31 14.48 13.23
C LYS A 301 -0.05 14.72 11.75
N ILE A 302 0.93 15.56 11.45
CA ILE A 302 1.21 16.01 10.08
C ILE A 302 2.55 15.44 9.64
N ASN A 303 2.56 14.82 8.47
CA ASN A 303 3.75 14.37 7.78
C ASN A 303 3.93 15.17 6.49
N LEU A 304 4.87 16.11 6.50
CA LEU A 304 5.25 16.89 5.33
C LEU A 304 6.17 16.05 4.44
N ILE A 305 5.81 15.89 3.17
CA ILE A 305 6.60 15.16 2.19
C ILE A 305 7.13 16.16 1.16
N PRO A 306 8.43 16.49 1.15
CA PRO A 306 8.99 17.29 0.07
C PRO A 306 8.76 16.57 -1.26
N PHE A 307 8.19 17.26 -2.25
CA PHE A 307 7.91 16.66 -3.55
C PHE A 307 9.19 16.08 -4.19
N ASN A 308 9.12 14.85 -4.70
CA ASN A 308 10.19 14.20 -5.45
C ASN A 308 9.88 14.32 -6.94
N PRO A 309 10.67 15.06 -7.73
CA PRO A 309 10.44 15.23 -9.16
C PRO A 309 10.48 13.91 -9.93
N PHE A 310 9.74 13.86 -11.04
CA PHE A 310 9.77 12.76 -12.01
C PHE A 310 9.50 13.29 -13.43
N PRO A 311 9.89 12.57 -14.50
CA PRO A 311 9.93 13.12 -15.87
C PRO A 311 8.61 13.67 -16.45
N MET A 312 7.45 13.27 -15.93
CA MET A 312 6.13 13.66 -16.44
C MET A 312 5.41 14.70 -15.56
N SER A 313 6.15 15.47 -14.75
CA SER A 313 5.60 16.51 -13.89
C SER A 313 6.36 17.82 -14.01
N ASP A 314 5.62 18.92 -14.09
CA ASP A 314 6.16 20.29 -14.08
C ASP A 314 6.34 20.84 -12.65
N TYR A 315 5.95 20.07 -11.63
CA TYR A 315 6.10 20.48 -10.24
C TYR A 315 7.56 20.44 -9.79
N LYS A 316 7.88 21.29 -8.81
CA LYS A 316 9.22 21.42 -8.26
C LYS A 316 9.26 21.08 -6.79
N ARG A 317 10.40 20.54 -6.37
CA ARG A 317 10.69 20.29 -4.96
C ARG A 317 10.70 21.62 -4.21
N VAL A 318 9.96 21.67 -3.10
CA VAL A 318 9.91 22.83 -2.21
C VAL A 318 11.30 23.22 -1.69
N SER A 319 11.55 24.51 -1.52
CA SER A 319 12.78 25.00 -0.91
C SER A 319 12.87 24.62 0.58
N ASN A 320 14.09 24.39 1.09
CA ASN A 320 14.28 24.09 2.53
C ASN A 320 13.76 25.22 3.44
N ASN A 321 13.81 26.47 2.99
CA ASN A 321 13.31 27.62 3.74
C ASN A 321 11.78 27.62 3.80
N SER A 322 11.09 27.37 2.69
CA SER A 322 9.63 27.24 2.66
C SER A 322 9.17 26.05 3.50
N LEU A 323 9.84 24.90 3.38
CA LEU A 323 9.54 23.68 4.13
C LEU A 323 9.64 23.90 5.64
N ARG A 324 10.76 24.48 6.12
CA ARG A 324 10.94 24.80 7.55
C ARG A 324 9.91 25.79 8.03
N ARG A 325 9.65 26.85 7.26
CA ARG A 325 8.62 27.85 7.61
C ARG A 325 7.24 27.22 7.75
N PHE A 326 6.86 26.34 6.83
CA PHE A 326 5.57 25.63 6.90
C PHE A 326 5.52 24.74 8.15
N GLN A 327 6.59 23.98 8.42
CA GLN A 327 6.72 23.16 9.62
C GLN A 327 6.62 23.99 10.92
N ASP A 328 7.30 25.13 10.98
CA ASP A 328 7.31 26.02 12.15
C ASP A 328 5.92 26.57 12.43
N ILE A 329 5.18 27.00 11.39
CA ILE A 329 3.79 27.46 11.54
C ILE A 329 2.91 26.34 12.09
N MET A 330 2.96 25.14 11.50
CA MET A 330 2.13 24.03 12.00
C MET A 330 2.47 23.63 13.44
N THR A 331 3.75 23.71 13.82
CA THR A 331 4.21 23.44 15.18
C THR A 331 3.73 24.51 16.16
N GLN A 332 3.75 25.80 15.77
CA GLN A 332 3.22 26.91 16.57
C GLN A 332 1.71 26.81 16.79
N GLU A 333 0.99 26.28 15.80
CA GLU A 333 -0.46 25.97 15.90
C GLU A 333 -0.74 24.71 16.73
N GLY A 334 0.29 24.05 17.29
CA GLY A 334 0.17 22.94 18.23
C GLY A 334 0.16 21.55 17.61
N TYR A 335 0.43 21.41 16.31
CA TYR A 335 0.48 20.11 15.64
C TYR A 335 1.86 19.46 15.76
N ILE A 336 1.86 18.13 15.89
CA ILE A 336 3.08 17.34 15.71
C ILE A 336 3.36 17.29 14.21
N THR A 337 4.41 17.97 13.76
CA THR A 337 4.76 18.07 12.34
C THR A 337 6.13 17.49 12.06
N THR A 338 6.17 16.37 11.35
CA THR A 338 7.40 15.72 10.91
C THR A 338 7.64 15.99 9.42
N VAL A 339 8.91 16.03 9.03
CA VAL A 339 9.31 16.06 7.62
C VAL A 339 9.81 14.67 7.24
N ARG A 340 9.23 14.09 6.19
CA ARG A 340 9.65 12.80 5.66
C ARG A 340 10.99 12.95 4.94
N THR A 341 12.03 12.31 5.45
CA THR A 341 13.32 12.20 4.76
C THR A 341 13.13 11.46 3.45
N THR A 342 13.68 12.01 2.36
CA THR A 342 13.74 11.31 1.07
C THR A 342 14.65 10.09 1.21
N ARG A 343 14.21 8.92 0.74
CA ARG A 343 14.91 7.63 0.86
C ARG A 343 14.86 6.88 -0.47
N GLY A 344 15.98 6.25 -0.85
CA GLY A 344 16.10 5.48 -2.09
C GLY A 344 15.91 6.28 -3.38
N ASP A 345 16.27 7.56 -3.40
CA ASP A 345 16.14 8.43 -4.58
C ASP A 345 17.07 7.99 -5.72
N ASP A 346 18.25 7.46 -5.38
CA ASP A 346 19.25 6.91 -6.32
C ASP A 346 18.75 5.68 -7.10
N ILE A 347 17.66 5.06 -6.65
CA ILE A 347 17.05 3.89 -7.27
C ILE A 347 15.57 4.13 -7.64
N ASP A 348 15.12 5.39 -7.74
CA ASP A 348 13.73 5.77 -8.03
C ASP A 348 12.73 5.03 -7.11
N ALA A 349 13.00 5.00 -5.80
CA ALA A 349 12.17 4.35 -4.79
C ALA A 349 11.50 5.34 -3.82
N ALA A 350 11.71 6.65 -4.00
CA ALA A 350 11.08 7.64 -3.14
C ALA A 350 9.57 7.70 -3.39
N CYS A 351 8.83 8.20 -2.40
CA CYS A 351 7.37 8.28 -2.50
C CYS A 351 6.94 9.10 -3.73
N GLY A 352 6.02 8.53 -4.51
CA GLY A 352 5.51 9.15 -5.73
C GLY A 352 6.30 8.86 -7.01
N GLN A 353 7.49 8.25 -6.92
CA GLN A 353 8.31 7.87 -8.09
C GLN A 353 7.99 6.48 -8.65
N LEU A 354 7.26 5.65 -7.89
CA LEU A 354 7.00 4.26 -8.27
C LEU A 354 6.25 4.18 -9.60
N ALA A 355 6.88 3.48 -10.53
CA ALA A 355 6.50 3.38 -11.92
C ALA A 355 6.25 1.93 -12.33
N GLY A 356 7.03 0.97 -11.86
CA GLY A 356 6.90 -0.43 -12.33
C GLY A 356 6.78 -0.54 -13.87
N SER A 357 5.95 -1.48 -14.34
CA SER A 357 5.60 -1.63 -15.76
C SER A 357 4.11 -1.93 -15.91
N VAL A 358 3.35 -0.93 -16.38
CA VAL A 358 1.88 -0.98 -16.44
C VAL A 358 1.42 -1.11 -17.89
N ASN A 359 0.72 -2.21 -18.19
CA ASN A 359 -0.02 -2.35 -19.46
C ASN A 359 -1.31 -1.53 -19.39
N ASP A 360 -1.21 -0.21 -19.58
CA ASP A 360 -2.32 0.73 -19.37
C ASP A 360 -3.56 0.41 -20.22
N ARG A 361 -4.71 0.19 -19.57
CA ARG A 361 -6.01 -0.04 -20.25
C ARG A 361 -6.80 1.25 -20.45
N THR A 362 -6.41 2.35 -19.81
CA THR A 362 -7.11 3.65 -19.84
C THR A 362 -6.63 4.58 -20.96
N ARG A 363 -5.55 4.20 -21.66
CA ARG A 363 -4.83 5.02 -22.67
C ARG A 363 -4.40 6.39 -22.10
N ARG A 364 -4.17 6.48 -20.80
CA ARG A 364 -3.73 7.71 -20.13
C ARG A 364 -2.23 7.93 -20.33
N SER A 365 -1.43 6.87 -20.27
CA SER A 365 0.01 6.96 -20.56
C SER A 365 0.26 7.49 -21.98
N GLN A 366 -0.54 7.05 -22.96
CA GLN A 366 -0.46 7.53 -24.35
C GLN A 366 -0.75 9.04 -24.45
N ARG A 367 -1.81 9.52 -23.77
CA ARG A 367 -2.16 10.95 -23.77
C ARG A 367 -1.06 11.83 -23.17
N TYR A 368 -0.43 11.40 -22.07
CA TYR A 368 0.68 12.14 -21.46
C TYR A 368 1.93 12.12 -22.34
N GLN A 369 2.25 11.00 -22.99
CA GLN A 369 3.36 10.93 -23.95
C GLN A 369 3.12 11.88 -25.14
N GLU A 370 1.91 11.90 -25.71
CA GLU A 370 1.55 12.82 -26.78
C GLU A 370 1.65 14.29 -26.34
N GLN A 371 1.26 14.60 -25.11
CA GLN A 371 1.34 15.95 -24.56
C GLN A 371 2.79 16.38 -24.29
N ALA A 372 3.64 15.50 -23.76
CA ALA A 372 5.05 15.75 -23.54
C ALA A 372 5.81 15.99 -24.87
N VAL A 373 5.51 15.20 -25.91
CA VAL A 373 6.08 15.40 -27.26
C VAL A 373 5.64 16.73 -27.86
N ARG A 374 4.40 17.17 -27.65
CA ARG A 374 3.93 18.49 -28.10
C ARG A 374 4.63 19.64 -27.40
N ILE A 375 4.98 19.50 -26.12
CA ILE A 375 5.70 20.53 -25.36
C ILE A 375 7.15 20.63 -25.87
N ILE A 376 7.82 19.51 -26.10
CA ILE A 376 9.20 19.47 -26.63
C ILE A 376 9.27 20.04 -28.06
N ASN A 377 8.26 19.80 -28.90
CA ASN A 377 8.25 20.30 -30.27
C ASN A 377 7.82 21.78 -30.40
N ASN A 378 7.33 22.39 -29.31
CA ASN A 378 6.90 23.79 -29.27
C ASN A 378 7.80 24.67 -28.36
N ALA A 379 8.86 24.09 -27.80
CA ALA A 379 9.95 24.79 -27.10
C ALA A 379 11.17 24.88 -28.01
#